data_AF-A0A1H8MY59-F1
#
_entry.id   AF-A0A1H8MY59-F1
#
_cell.length_a   1.000
_cell.length_b   1.000
_cell.length_c   1.000
_cell.angle_alpha   90.00
_cell.angle_beta   90.00
_cell.angle_gamma   90.00
#
_symmetry.space_group_name_H-M   'P 1'
#
loop_
_entity.id
_entity.type
_entity.pdbx_description
1 polymer ?
#
loop_
_entity_poly.entity_id
_entity_poly.type
_entity_poly.pdbx_seq_one_letter_code
_entity_poly.pdbx_strand_id
1 'polypeptide(L)' 'MGARSATNANGFDRFWRNVRTHTLHNPAEYKKRTVGTWLLTGEFPVPAIYR' A
#
# COMPACT_ATOMS: atom_id res chain seq x y z
N MET A 1 -9.88 -22.37 3.06
CA MET A 1 -10.15 -21.49 1.89
C MET A 1 -10.13 -22.34 0.63
N GLY A 2 -10.92 -21.99 -0.39
CA GLY A 2 -11.07 -22.76 -1.63
C GLY A 2 -12.17 -22.16 -2.51
N ALA A 3 -12.58 -22.77 -3.62
CA ALA A 3 -13.57 -22.16 -4.53
C ALA A 3 -14.87 -21.69 -3.81
N ARG A 4 -15.32 -22.42 -2.78
CA ARG A 4 -16.50 -22.08 -1.97
C ARG A 4 -16.35 -20.80 -1.13
N SER A 5 -15.13 -20.30 -0.91
CA SER A 5 -14.93 -19.06 -0.15
C SER A 5 -15.23 -17.81 -0.98
N ALA A 6 -15.28 -17.91 -2.32
CA ALA A 6 -15.54 -16.79 -3.22
C ALA A 6 -17.03 -16.43 -3.39
N THR A 7 -17.93 -16.95 -2.54
CA THR A 7 -19.33 -16.56 -2.57
C THR A 7 -19.55 -15.18 -1.94
N ASN A 8 -20.50 -14.42 -2.47
CA ASN A 8 -20.85 -13.08 -1.96
C ASN A 8 -21.28 -13.11 -0.49
N ALA A 9 -21.92 -14.20 -0.03
CA ALA A 9 -22.37 -14.35 1.34
C ALA A 9 -21.23 -14.29 2.37
N ASN A 10 -20.03 -14.75 2.01
CA ASN A 10 -18.88 -14.69 2.90
C ASN A 10 -18.26 -13.29 2.98
N GLY A 11 -18.38 -12.49 1.91
CA GLY A 11 -17.88 -11.12 1.84
C GLY A 11 -16.37 -10.97 2.09
N PHE A 12 -15.56 -12.01 1.86
CA PHE A 12 -14.11 -11.97 2.14
C PHE A 12 -13.34 -11.01 1.22
N ASP A 13 -13.88 -10.72 0.05
CA ASP A 13 -13.37 -9.71 -0.88
C ASP A 13 -13.33 -8.30 -0.25
N ARG A 14 -14.13 -8.03 0.80
CA ARG A 14 -14.11 -6.75 1.53
C ARG A 14 -12.74 -6.39 2.08
N PHE A 15 -11.97 -7.36 2.54
CA PHE A 15 -10.65 -7.12 3.10
C PHE A 15 -9.68 -6.66 2.01
N TRP A 16 -9.71 -7.30 0.85
CA TRP A 16 -8.93 -6.88 -0.31
C TRP A 16 -9.36 -5.50 -0.80
N ARG A 17 -10.67 -5.26 -0.95
CA ARG A 17 -11.20 -3.95 -1.39
C ARG A 17 -10.78 -2.83 -0.45
N ASN A 18 -10.92 -3.03 0.87
CA ASN A 18 -10.53 -2.03 1.86
C ASN A 18 -9.04 -1.68 1.76
N VAL A 19 -8.17 -2.69 1.71
CA VAL A 19 -6.72 -2.47 1.58
C VAL A 19 -6.39 -1.81 0.24
N ARG A 20 -7.01 -2.25 -0.86
CA ARG A 20 -6.78 -1.67 -2.20
C ARG A 20 -7.20 -0.21 -2.28
N THR A 21 -8.30 0.17 -1.63
CA THR A 21 -8.73 1.57 -1.53
C THR A 21 -7.77 2.39 -0.68
N HIS A 22 -7.41 1.90 0.51
CA HIS A 22 -6.57 2.65 1.45
C HIS A 22 -5.13 2.86 0.92
N THR A 23 -4.53 1.83 0.33
CA THR A 23 -3.15 1.87 -0.17
C THR A 23 -2.92 2.83 -1.34
N LEU A 24 -3.99 3.28 -2.01
CA LEU A 24 -3.91 4.20 -3.14
C LEU A 24 -3.70 5.67 -2.74
N HIS A 25 -3.97 6.05 -1.50
CA HIS A 25 -3.79 7.45 -1.06
C HIS A 25 -2.33 7.91 -1.16
N ASN A 26 -1.37 7.02 -0.89
CA ASN A 26 0.05 7.36 -0.91
C ASN A 26 0.78 6.31 -1.76
N PRO A 27 1.17 6.65 -3.01
CA PRO A 27 1.83 5.69 -3.89
C PRO A 27 3.07 5.09 -3.24
N ALA A 28 3.13 3.76 -3.17
CA ALA A 28 4.19 3.03 -2.50
C ALA A 28 5.56 3.23 -3.18
N GLU A 29 5.56 3.53 -4.47
CA GLU A 29 6.73 3.81 -5.31
C GLU A 29 7.53 4.99 -4.77
N TYR A 30 6.88 6.07 -4.33
CA TYR A 30 7.57 7.22 -3.74
C TYR A 30 8.22 6.87 -2.41
N LYS A 31 7.54 6.08 -1.56
CA LYS A 31 8.13 5.59 -0.31
C LYS A 31 9.36 4.72 -0.58
N LYS A 32 9.30 3.83 -1.56
CA LYS A 32 10.46 3.01 -1.99
C LYS A 32 11.61 3.88 -2.49
N ARG A 33 11.32 4.89 -3.32
CA ARG A 33 12.33 5.84 -3.80
C ARG A 33 13.01 6.57 -2.65
N THR A 34 12.23 7.09 -1.70
CA THR A 34 12.77 7.78 -0.53
C THR A 34 13.72 6.89 0.28
N VAL A 35 13.33 5.66 0.59
CA VAL A 35 14.18 4.70 1.30
C VAL A 35 15.43 4.37 0.47
N GLY A 36 15.28 4.19 -0.84
CA GLY A 36 16.38 3.94 -1.75
C GLY A 36 17.40 5.09 -1.80
N THR A 37 16.94 6.34 -1.87
CA THR A 37 17.82 7.52 -1.81
C THR A 37 18.61 7.53 -0.51
N TRP A 38 17.95 7.39 0.64
CA TRP A 38 18.63 7.37 1.94
C TRP A 38 19.68 6.25 2.02
N LEU A 39 19.34 5.04 1.55
CA LEU A 39 20.26 3.90 1.56
C LEU A 39 21.50 4.13 0.68
N LEU A 40 21.34 4.82 -0.45
CA LEU A 40 22.41 5.03 -1.43
C LEU A 40 23.27 6.27 -1.16
N THR A 41 22.68 7.35 -0.61
CA THR A 41 23.36 8.64 -0.46
C THR A 41 23.57 9.05 1.00
N GLY A 42 22.88 8.41 1.95
CA GLY A 42 22.85 8.82 3.36
C GLY A 42 21.98 10.06 3.62
N GLU A 43 21.36 10.64 2.59
CA GLU A 43 20.52 11.83 2.74
C GLU A 43 19.17 11.47 3.37
N PHE A 44 18.76 12.22 4.39
CA PHE A 44 17.45 12.06 5.00
C PHE A 44 16.33 12.65 4.13
N PRO A 45 15.12 12.07 4.15
CA PRO A 45 13.98 12.67 3.49
C PRO A 45 13.61 14.04 4.06
N VAL A 46 13.26 14.97 3.17
CA VAL A 46 12.65 16.24 3.55
C VAL A 46 11.19 15.98 3.99
N PRO A 47 10.78 16.43 5.20
CA PRO A 47 9.39 16.31 5.64
C PRO A 47 8.44 17.05 4.68
N ALA A 48 7.44 16.32 4.18
CA ALA A 48 6.41 16.87 3.29
C ALA A 48 5.05 16.21 3.57
N ILE A 49 3.98 16.93 3.26
CA ILE A 49 2.63 16.34 3.26
C ILE A 49 2.48 15.55 1.97
N TYR A 50 2.40 14.22 2.09
CA TYR A 50 2.03 13.34 0.99
C TYR A 50 0.50 13.40 0.84
N ARG A 51 0.02 13.99 -0.24
CA ARG A 51 -1.40 14.03 -0.61
C ARG A 51 -1.68 13.00 -1.68
#